data_AF-A0A9E7JM22-F1
#
_entry.id   AF-A0A9E7JM22-F1
#
_cell.length_a   1.000
_cell.length_b   1.000
_cell.length_c   1.000
_cell.angle_alpha   90.00
_cell.angle_beta   90.00
_cell.angle_gamma   90.00
#
_symmetry.space_group_name_H-M   'P 1'
#
loop_
_entity.id
_entity.type
_entity.pdbx_description
1 polymer ?
#
loop_
_entity_poly.entity_id
_entity_poly.type
_entity_poly.pdbx_seq_one_letter_code
_entity_poly.pdbx_strand_id
1 'polypeptide(L)'
;MLLIYYALVKTNAILLITINSFGCFIETAYITIYLIYATKKARVFCIQIFVLLNVVAFAAIVLLTRLAFTGPDRVTVVGWICVGFSLCVFAAPLSIIRLVIRTKSVEFMPFYLSFFLTLNAIAWFGYGFFTKDLYVEVKKDRKQLIRS
;
A
#
# COMPACT_ATOMS: atom_id res chain seq x y z
N MET A 1 -0.50 1.71 -7.32
CA MET A 1 -0.35 0.56 -8.24
C MET A 1 -0.36 -0.81 -7.54
N LEU A 2 0.47 -1.06 -6.52
CA LEU A 2 0.60 -2.39 -5.90
C LEU A 2 -0.71 -2.94 -5.26
N LEU A 3 -1.45 -2.09 -4.53
CA LEU A 3 -2.74 -2.49 -3.94
C LEU A 3 -3.82 -2.77 -5.00
N ILE A 4 -3.75 -2.12 -6.17
CA ILE A 4 -4.63 -2.42 -7.31
C ILE A 4 -4.29 -3.82 -7.82
N TYR A 5 -3.00 -4.15 -7.98
CA TYR A 5 -2.59 -5.50 -8.39
C TYR A 5 -3.07 -6.58 -7.39
N TYR A 6 -2.91 -6.34 -6.09
CA TYR A 6 -3.44 -7.24 -5.06
C TYR A 6 -4.95 -7.46 -5.22
N ALA A 7 -5.72 -6.38 -5.37
CA ALA A 7 -7.17 -6.44 -5.52
C ALA A 7 -7.60 -7.22 -6.79
N LEU A 8 -6.86 -7.07 -7.90
CA LEU A 8 -7.08 -7.81 -9.14
C LEU A 8 -6.76 -9.31 -8.98
N VAL A 9 -5.75 -9.66 -8.18
CA VAL A 9 -5.37 -11.06 -7.94
C VAL A 9 -6.32 -11.74 -6.95
N LYS A 10 -6.78 -11.04 -5.92
CA LYS A 10 -7.67 -11.58 -4.88
C LYS A 10 -9.12 -11.76 -5.35
N THR A 11 -9.57 -10.99 -6.34
CA THR A 11 -10.98 -10.88 -6.79
C THR A 11 -11.92 -10.27 -5.73
N ASN A 12 -13.00 -9.60 -6.16
CA ASN A 12 -14.02 -8.97 -5.28
C ASN A 12 -13.54 -7.87 -4.32
N ALA A 13 -12.47 -7.15 -4.67
CA ALA A 13 -11.92 -6.05 -3.87
C ALA A 13 -12.16 -4.67 -4.52
N ILE A 14 -13.40 -4.38 -4.92
CA ILE A 14 -13.76 -3.17 -5.69
C ILE A 14 -13.36 -1.89 -4.94
N LEU A 15 -13.57 -1.82 -3.62
CA LEU A 15 -13.23 -0.64 -2.82
C LEU A 15 -11.72 -0.33 -2.88
N LEU A 16 -10.87 -1.35 -2.85
CA LEU A 16 -9.42 -1.21 -2.99
C LEU A 16 -9.05 -0.71 -4.38
N ILE A 17 -9.73 -1.18 -5.43
CA ILE A 17 -9.48 -0.73 -6.81
C ILE A 17 -9.87 0.74 -6.95
N THR A 18 -11.07 1.14 -6.53
CA THR A 18 -11.59 2.50 -6.75
C THR A 18 -10.74 3.56 -6.05
N ILE A 19 -10.47 3.38 -4.76
CA ILE A 19 -9.70 4.36 -3.96
C ILE A 19 -8.26 4.49 -4.44
N ASN A 20 -7.59 3.37 -4.77
CA ASN A 20 -6.21 3.41 -5.23
C ASN A 20 -6.10 3.91 -6.67
N SER A 21 -7.12 3.70 -7.51
CA SER A 21 -7.15 4.26 -8.87
C SER A 21 -7.28 5.78 -8.82
N PHE A 22 -8.17 6.29 -7.97
CA PHE A 22 -8.28 7.71 -7.70
C PHE A 22 -6.99 8.27 -7.09
N GLY A 23 -6.41 7.58 -6.11
CA GLY A 23 -5.12 7.92 -5.51
C GLY A 23 -4.02 8.04 -6.56
N CYS A 24 -3.90 7.07 -7.47
CA CYS A 24 -2.90 7.12 -8.52
C CYS A 24 -3.11 8.27 -9.52
N PHE A 25 -4.36 8.67 -9.80
CA PHE A 25 -4.64 9.87 -10.60
C PHE A 25 -4.11 11.13 -9.90
N ILE A 26 -4.42 11.29 -8.61
CA ILE A 26 -3.98 12.43 -7.80
C ILE A 26 -2.44 12.44 -7.64
N GLU A 27 -1.83 11.30 -7.34
CA GLU A 27 -0.36 11.16 -7.24
C GLU A 27 0.33 11.51 -8.57
N THR A 28 -0.24 11.09 -9.70
CA THR A 28 0.30 11.42 -11.03
C THR A 28 0.26 12.93 -11.27
N ALA A 29 -0.83 13.60 -10.88
CA ALA A 29 -0.92 15.06 -10.95
C ALA A 29 0.15 15.73 -10.08
N TYR A 30 0.33 15.28 -8.83
CA TYR A 30 1.36 15.82 -7.94
C TYR A 30 2.79 15.63 -8.47
N ILE A 31 3.12 14.43 -8.96
CA ILE A 31 4.43 14.16 -9.55
C ILE A 31 4.64 15.02 -10.80
N THR A 32 3.63 15.18 -11.64
CA THR A 32 3.71 16.02 -12.85
C THR A 32 4.03 17.47 -12.48
N ILE A 33 3.28 18.04 -11.53
CA ILE A 33 3.53 19.40 -11.02
C ILE A 33 4.95 19.49 -10.45
N TYR A 34 5.36 18.52 -9.63
CA TYR A 34 6.71 18.49 -9.06
C TYR A 34 7.78 18.48 -10.17
N LEU A 35 7.62 17.66 -11.20
CA LEU A 35 8.58 17.57 -12.31
C LEU A 35 8.64 18.85 -13.15
N ILE A 36 7.55 19.61 -13.27
CA ILE A 36 7.54 20.90 -13.97
C ILE A 36 8.37 21.94 -13.19
N TYR A 37 8.14 22.05 -11.88
CA TYR A 37 8.69 23.13 -11.05
C TYR A 37 10.01 22.79 -10.33
N ALA A 38 10.37 21.51 -10.20
CA ALA A 38 11.60 21.12 -9.49
C ALA A 38 12.87 21.51 -10.24
N THR A 39 13.94 21.80 -9.48
CA THR A 39 15.28 22.01 -10.02
C THR A 39 15.77 20.77 -10.78
N LYS A 40 16.69 20.95 -11.75
CA LYS A 40 17.19 19.83 -12.59
C LYS A 40 17.67 18.64 -11.75
N LYS A 41 18.42 18.90 -10.67
CA LYS A 41 18.93 17.85 -9.77
C LYS A 41 17.80 17.08 -9.08
N ALA A 42 16.84 17.78 -8.48
CA ALA A 42 15.70 17.17 -7.78
C ALA A 42 14.77 16.42 -8.76
N ARG A 43 14.56 16.98 -9.96
CA ARG A 43 13.77 16.38 -11.03
C ARG A 43 14.35 15.05 -11.50
N VAL A 44 15.65 15.01 -11.79
CA VAL A 44 16.34 13.77 -12.23
C VAL A 44 16.26 12.71 -11.13
N PHE A 45 16.51 13.09 -9.86
CA PHE A 45 16.38 12.17 -8.74
C PHE A 45 14.96 11.60 -8.60
N CYS A 46 13.93 12.46 -8.71
CA CYS A 46 12.53 12.04 -8.68
C CYS A 46 12.20 11.06 -9.80
N ILE A 47 12.62 11.34 -11.04
CA ILE A 47 12.43 10.43 -12.19
C ILE A 47 13.12 9.09 -11.94
N GLN A 48 14.35 9.09 -11.45
CA GLN A 48 15.09 7.86 -11.15
C GLN A 48 14.36 6.98 -10.14
N ILE A 49 13.95 7.55 -9.00
CA ILE A 49 13.21 6.82 -7.97
C ILE A 49 11.83 6.38 -8.49
N PHE A 50 11.14 7.23 -9.26
CA PHE A 50 9.85 6.89 -9.86
C PHE A 50 9.97 5.68 -10.79
N VAL A 51 10.92 5.70 -11.72
CA VAL A 51 11.15 4.60 -12.67
C VAL A 51 11.56 3.33 -11.93
N LEU A 52 12.49 3.44 -10.97
CA LEU A 52 12.94 2.30 -10.18
C LEU A 52 11.80 1.61 -9.43
N LEU A 53 10.97 2.37 -8.71
CA LEU A 53 9.92 1.81 -7.87
C LEU A 53 8.66 1.43 -8.65
N ASN A 54 8.18 2.29 -9.55
CA ASN A 54 6.89 2.12 -10.21
C ASN A 54 6.96 1.34 -11.52
N VAL A 55 8.13 1.30 -12.18
CA VAL A 55 8.30 0.55 -13.42
C VAL A 55 9.08 -0.72 -13.15
N VAL A 56 10.33 -0.60 -12.70
CA VAL A 56 11.24 -1.76 -12.57
C VAL A 56 10.79 -2.70 -11.45
N ALA A 57 10.67 -2.20 -10.21
CA ALA A 57 10.31 -3.02 -9.07
C ALA A 57 8.88 -3.57 -9.19
N PHE A 58 7.93 -2.75 -9.63
CA PHE A 58 6.56 -3.20 -9.85
C PHE A 58 6.46 -4.28 -10.94
N ALA A 59 7.11 -4.09 -12.10
CA ALA A 59 7.14 -5.11 -13.15
C ALA A 59 7.81 -6.41 -12.66
N ALA A 60 8.90 -6.30 -11.90
CA ALA A 60 9.55 -7.46 -11.29
C ALA A 60 8.62 -8.19 -10.32
N ILE A 61 7.91 -7.48 -9.43
CA ILE A 61 6.93 -8.09 -8.52
C ILE A 61 5.85 -8.83 -9.31
N VAL A 62 5.27 -8.20 -10.34
CA VAL A 62 4.23 -8.83 -11.16
C VAL A 62 4.77 -10.06 -11.87
N LEU A 63 5.93 -9.95 -12.54
CA LEU A 63 6.53 -11.06 -13.29
C LEU A 63 6.88 -12.22 -12.37
N LEU A 64 7.62 -11.97 -11.29
CA LEU A 64 8.06 -13.01 -10.35
C LEU A 64 6.86 -13.69 -9.68
N THR A 65 5.85 -12.93 -9.26
CA THR A 65 4.66 -13.52 -8.60
C THR A 65 3.78 -14.30 -9.57
N ARG A 66 3.77 -13.95 -10.87
CA ARG A 66 3.03 -14.69 -11.91
C ARG A 66 3.76 -15.97 -12.34
N LEU A 67 5.08 -15.96 -12.34
CA LEU A 67 5.90 -17.12 -12.72
C LEU A 67 6.05 -18.13 -11.57
N ALA A 68 6.20 -17.65 -10.33
CA ALA A 68 6.52 -18.50 -9.18
C ALA A 68 5.30 -19.01 -8.40
N PHE A 69 4.14 -18.35 -8.49
CA PHE A 69 2.97 -18.68 -7.66
C PHE A 69 1.66 -18.73 -8.46
N THR A 70 0.77 -19.64 -8.06
CA THR A 70 -0.55 -19.84 -8.68
C THR A 70 -1.67 -19.77 -7.64
N GLY A 71 -2.86 -19.31 -8.07
CA GLY A 71 -4.06 -19.37 -7.24
C GLY A 71 -3.90 -18.67 -5.87
N PRO A 72 -4.34 -19.31 -4.76
CA PRO A 72 -4.31 -18.73 -3.41
C PRO A 72 -2.91 -18.34 -2.91
N ASP A 73 -1.86 -19.07 -3.30
CA ASP A 73 -0.49 -18.77 -2.85
C ASP A 73 -0.02 -17.42 -3.39
N ARG A 74 -0.40 -17.09 -4.63
CA ARG A 74 -0.10 -15.79 -5.23
C ARG A 74 -0.81 -14.65 -4.50
N VAL A 75 -2.07 -14.87 -4.10
CA VAL A 75 -2.85 -13.88 -3.31
C VAL A 75 -2.11 -13.60 -2.00
N THR A 76 -1.67 -14.66 -1.31
CA THR A 76 -0.91 -14.59 -0.05
C THR A 76 0.40 -13.84 -0.17
N VAL A 77 1.24 -14.19 -1.15
CA VAL A 77 2.55 -13.55 -1.34
C VAL A 77 2.39 -12.08 -1.71
N VAL A 78 1.50 -11.76 -2.65
CA VAL A 78 1.25 -10.37 -3.05
C VAL A 78 0.68 -9.56 -1.87
N GLY A 79 -0.18 -10.17 -1.04
CA GLY A 79 -0.70 -9.58 0.18
C GLY A 79 0.43 -9.20 1.16
N TRP A 80 1.35 -10.11 1.44
CA TRP A 80 2.50 -9.84 2.31
C TRP A 80 3.43 -8.74 1.76
N ILE A 81 3.66 -8.72 0.45
CA ILE A 81 4.41 -7.64 -0.20
C ILE A 81 3.69 -6.30 0.00
N CYS A 82 2.36 -6.25 -0.18
CA CYS A 82 1.56 -5.05 0.07
C CYS A 82 1.65 -4.58 1.52
N VAL A 83 1.59 -5.49 2.49
CA VAL A 83 1.74 -5.18 3.91
C VAL A 83 3.13 -4.58 4.18
N GLY A 84 4.19 -5.20 3.66
CA GLY A 84 5.55 -4.68 3.81
C GLY A 84 5.71 -3.25 3.29
N PHE A 85 5.28 -2.98 2.06
CA PHE A 85 5.32 -1.64 1.47
C PHE A 85 4.45 -0.63 2.25
N SER A 86 3.27 -1.05 2.70
CA SER A 86 2.38 -0.20 3.51
C SER A 86 2.98 0.13 4.87
N LEU A 87 3.80 -0.76 5.44
CA LEU A 87 4.51 -0.48 6.68
C LEU A 87 5.65 0.54 6.47
N CYS A 88 6.38 0.44 5.35
CA CYS A 88 7.47 1.35 5.04
C CYS A 88 7.03 2.82 4.94
N VAL A 89 5.80 3.11 4.47
CA VAL A 89 5.33 4.50 4.35
C VAL A 89 5.18 5.21 5.70
N PHE A 90 5.08 4.48 6.81
CA PHE A 90 5.04 5.08 8.16
C PHE A 90 6.37 5.70 8.60
N ALA A 91 7.48 5.44 7.89
CA ALA A 91 8.76 6.08 8.18
C ALA A 91 8.68 7.61 8.11
N ALA A 92 7.91 8.17 7.16
CA ALA A 92 7.74 9.61 7.02
C ALA A 92 6.95 10.23 8.20
N PRO A 93 5.75 9.75 8.56
CA PRO A 93 5.04 10.19 9.78
C PRO A 93 5.87 10.06 11.05
N LEU A 94 6.61 8.95 11.24
CA LEU A 94 7.48 8.77 12.40
C LEU A 94 8.61 9.83 12.45
N SER A 95 9.17 10.20 11.29
CA SER A 95 10.14 11.29 11.20
C SER A 95 9.53 12.64 11.61
N ILE A 96 8.27 12.90 11.24
CA ILE A 96 7.57 14.13 11.65
C ILE A 96 7.29 14.14 13.17
N ILE A 97 6.89 13.01 13.77
CA ILE A 97 6.72 12.91 15.24
C ILE A 97 8.04 13.23 15.95
N ARG A 98 9.15 12.68 15.46
CA ARG A 98 10.49 13.00 15.98
C ARG A 98 10.80 14.49 15.89
N LEU A 99 10.44 15.13 14.77
CA LEU A 99 10.61 16.56 14.57
C LEU A 99 9.80 17.37 15.59
N VAL A 100 8.51 17.06 15.77
CA VAL A 100 7.63 17.71 16.76
C VAL A 100 8.18 17.61 18.18
N ILE A 101 8.69 16.44 18.59
CA ILE A 101 9.26 16.24 19.92
C ILE A 101 10.52 17.10 20.12
N ARG A 102 11.33 17.27 19.08
CA ARG A 102 12.59 18.03 19.10
C ARG A 102 12.36 19.53 19.05
N THR A 103 11.45 20.00 18.20
CA THR A 103 11.16 21.42 18.00
C THR A 103 10.13 21.96 18.99
N LYS A 104 9.42 21.06 19.70
CA LYS A 104 8.28 21.41 20.58
C LYS A 104 7.19 22.21 19.85
N SER A 105 7.09 22.04 18.53
CA SER A 105 6.13 22.72 17.66
C SER A 105 5.41 21.71 16.77
N VAL A 106 4.11 21.92 16.56
CA VAL A 106 3.25 21.11 15.68
C VAL A 106 3.09 21.71 14.29
N GLU A 107 3.92 22.68 13.91
CA GLU A 107 3.86 23.34 12.60
C GLU A 107 3.86 22.36 11.42
N PHE A 108 4.65 21.28 11.51
CA PHE A 108 4.74 20.25 10.47
C PHE A 108 3.73 19.09 10.64
N MET A 109 2.88 19.14 11.66
CA MET A 109 1.86 18.13 11.96
C MET A 109 0.48 18.77 12.16
N PRO A 110 -0.18 19.20 11.07
CA PRO A 110 -1.49 19.82 11.17
C PRO A 110 -2.52 18.84 11.75
N PHE A 111 -3.33 19.33 12.69
CA PHE A 111 -4.30 18.53 13.43
C PHE A 111 -5.31 17.83 12.51
N TYR A 112 -5.91 18.56 11.56
CA TYR A 112 -6.92 17.99 10.65
C TYR A 112 -6.37 16.84 9.80
N LEU A 113 -5.16 16.98 9.26
CA LEU A 113 -4.52 15.91 8.49
C LEU A 113 -4.35 14.65 9.35
N SER A 114 -3.86 14.82 10.58
CA SER A 114 -3.67 13.72 11.53
C SER A 114 -5.00 13.06 11.91
N PHE A 115 -6.05 13.87 12.13
CA PHE A 115 -7.39 13.39 12.45
C PHE A 115 -8.01 12.57 11.32
N PHE A 116 -7.99 13.09 10.08
CA PHE A 116 -8.51 12.36 8.92
C PHE A 116 -7.71 11.11 8.58
N LEU A 117 -6.38 11.13 8.74
CA LEU A 117 -5.55 9.92 8.59
C LEU A 117 -5.90 8.86 9.63
N THR A 118 -6.21 9.28 10.86
CA THR A 118 -6.64 8.35 11.93
C THR A 118 -8.00 7.75 11.62
N LEU A 119 -8.99 8.56 11.21
CA LEU A 119 -10.29 8.05 10.77
C LEU A 119 -10.16 7.10 9.58
N ASN A 120 -9.31 7.43 8.61
CA ASN A 120 -9.01 6.56 7.48
C ASN A 120 -8.40 5.23 7.95
N ALA A 121 -7.45 5.24 8.89
CA ALA A 121 -6.87 4.02 9.44
C ALA A 121 -7.92 3.16 10.17
N ILE A 122 -8.80 3.77 10.96
CA ILE A 122 -9.92 3.08 11.64
C ILE A 122 -10.88 2.49 10.62
N ALA A 123 -11.23 3.22 9.56
CA ALA A 123 -12.13 2.76 8.51
C ALA A 123 -11.53 1.56 7.74
N TRP A 124 -10.25 1.62 7.37
CA TRP A 124 -9.56 0.50 6.71
C TRP A 124 -9.34 -0.70 7.62
N PHE A 125 -9.07 -0.46 8.90
CA PHE A 125 -9.02 -1.53 9.90
C PHE A 125 -10.39 -2.22 10.02
N GLY A 126 -11.47 -1.45 10.13
CA GLY A 126 -12.84 -1.97 10.12
C GLY A 126 -13.16 -2.74 8.84
N TYR A 127 -12.82 -2.19 7.68
CA TYR A 127 -12.99 -2.86 6.40
C TYR A 127 -12.26 -4.21 6.36
N GLY A 128 -10.98 -4.27 6.75
CA GLY A 128 -10.21 -5.51 6.81
C GLY A 128 -10.79 -6.53 7.79
N PHE A 129 -11.25 -6.06 8.95
CA PHE A 129 -11.91 -6.89 9.97
C PHE A 129 -13.22 -7.51 9.45
N PHE A 130 -14.10 -6.71 8.84
CA PHE A 130 -15.41 -7.19 8.34
C PHE A 130 -15.31 -8.02 7.06
N THR A 131 -14.33 -7.77 6.20
CA THR A 131 -14.12 -8.54 4.97
C THR A 131 -13.47 -9.90 5.21
N LYS A 132 -13.18 -10.27 6.46
CA LYS A 132 -12.43 -11.48 6.84
C LYS A 132 -11.15 -11.63 6.00
N ASP A 133 -10.47 -10.53 5.72
CA ASP A 133 -9.14 -10.56 5.09
C ASP A 133 -8.04 -10.95 6.10
N LEU A 134 -8.40 -11.88 6.99
CA LEU A 134 -7.55 -12.56 7.93
C LEU A 134 -6.97 -13.74 7.16
N TYR A 135 -5.67 -13.68 6.84
CA TYR A 135 -4.87 -14.86 6.47
C TYR A 135 -4.75 -15.90 7.62
N VAL A 136 -5.75 -15.98 8.50
CA VAL A 136 -5.87 -16.91 9.62
C VAL A 136 -7.36 -17.13 9.89
N GLU A 137 -8.08 -17.76 8.96
CA GLU A 137 -9.16 -18.67 9.37
C GLU A 137 -8.57 -20.07 9.16
N VAL A 138 -7.94 -20.59 10.23
CA VAL A 138 -7.51 -21.98 10.32
C VAL A 138 -8.73 -22.84 10.05
N LYS A 139 -8.93 -23.22 8.79
CA LYS A 139 -9.83 -24.28 8.38
C LYS A 139 -9.05 -25.59 8.33
N LYS A 140 -8.54 -25.98 9.50
CA LYS A 140 -8.20 -27.35 9.87
C LYS A 140 -9.31 -27.72 10.87
N ASP A 141 -10.49 -28.13 10.42
CA ASP A 141 -10.79 -29.52 10.13
C ASP A 141 -12.04 -29.65 9.24
N ARG A 142 -11.87 -30.18 8.02
CA ARG A 142 -12.95 -30.86 7.31
C ARG A 142 -12.43 -31.86 6.28
N LYS A 143 -11.39 -32.62 6.63
CA LYS A 143 -10.90 -33.76 5.81
C LYS A 143 -10.55 -35.02 6.61
N GLN A 144 -11.02 -35.16 7.87
CA GLN A 144 -10.87 -36.39 8.66
C GLN A 144 -12.19 -37.08 9.07
N LEU A 145 -13.35 -36.60 8.62
CA LEU A 145 -14.67 -37.18 8.96
C LEU A 145 -15.39 -37.89 7.80
N ILE A 146 -14.69 -38.24 6.72
CA ILE A 146 -15.24 -39.09 5.62
C ILE A 146 -14.43 -40.39 5.48
N ARG A 147 -13.67 -40.78 6.52
CA ARG A 147 -13.03 -42.10 6.62
C ARG A 147 -13.11 -42.60 8.06
N SER A 148 -14.31 -42.97 8.49
CA SER A 148 -14.56 -43.94 9.57
C SER A 148 -15.82 -44.70 9.22
#